data_AF-A0A8S9LI57-F1
#
_entry.id   AF-A0A8S9LI57-F1
#
_cell.length_a   1.000
_cell.length_b   1.000
_cell.length_c   1.000
_cell.angle_alpha   90.00
_cell.angle_beta   90.00
_cell.angle_gamma   90.00
#
_symmetry.space_group_name_H-M   'P 1'
#
loop_
_entity.id
_entity.type
_entity.pdbx_description
1 polymer ?
#
loop_
_entity_poly.entity_id
_entity_poly.type
_entity_poly.pdbx_seq_one_letter_code
_entity_poly.pdbx_strand_id
1 'polypeptide(L)'
;MGDFDYSRKKKKKKGENHRGMASPSKRREMDMMKLMMSDYKVDTINDDLQMFYVTFHGPTDSLYEGGVWKIKVELPEAYPYKSPSVGFVNKIYHPNVDESSGAVCLDVINQTWSPMFDLINVFESFLPQLLLYPNPSDPFNGEAASLLMRDRAAYEKKVKEYCKAYAKPEDIGAPVEVSSDDEDEDDSMSDRGSDTDDNDDIAGKADP
;
A
#
# COMPACT_ATOMS: atom_id res chain seq x y z
N MET A 1 67.04 19.85 4.53
CA MET A 1 65.77 20.54 4.78
C MET A 1 64.97 20.47 3.51
N GLY A 2 63.92 19.66 3.49
CA GLY A 2 63.07 19.49 2.32
C GLY A 2 62.12 20.66 2.16
N ASP A 3 61.66 20.88 0.94
CA ASP A 3 60.31 21.32 0.69
C ASP A 3 59.77 20.61 -0.55
N PHE A 4 58.67 19.91 -0.28
CA PHE A 4 57.88 19.08 -1.14
C PHE A 4 56.68 19.95 -1.49
N ASP A 5 56.51 20.39 -2.74
CA ASP A 5 55.15 20.68 -3.18
C ASP A 5 54.93 20.30 -4.64
N TYR A 6 53.80 19.66 -4.79
CA TYR A 6 53.46 18.66 -5.76
C TYR A 6 52.23 19.20 -6.51
N SER A 7 52.32 19.21 -7.83
CA SER A 7 51.15 19.07 -8.72
C SER A 7 50.14 20.23 -8.81
N ARG A 8 49.99 20.71 -10.05
CA ARG A 8 48.65 21.04 -10.57
C ARG A 8 48.51 20.58 -12.02
N LYS A 9 48.51 19.25 -12.23
CA LYS A 9 48.06 18.66 -13.50
C LYS A 9 46.55 18.82 -13.64
N LYS A 10 46.12 19.60 -14.64
CA LYS A 10 44.75 19.65 -15.14
C LYS A 10 44.29 18.23 -15.53
N LYS A 11 43.30 17.68 -14.83
CA LYS A 11 42.47 16.58 -15.34
C LYS A 11 41.08 17.12 -15.62
N LYS A 12 40.80 17.40 -16.89
CA LYS A 12 39.42 17.53 -17.41
C LYS A 12 38.75 16.17 -17.20
N LYS A 13 37.77 16.08 -16.30
CA LYS A 13 36.86 14.94 -16.24
C LYS A 13 36.04 14.95 -17.53
N LYS A 14 36.19 13.89 -18.35
CA LYS A 14 35.27 13.59 -19.44
C LYS A 14 33.90 13.37 -18.82
N GLY A 15 32.90 14.14 -19.26
CA GLY A 15 31.50 13.85 -18.97
C GLY A 15 31.12 12.56 -19.67
N GLU A 16 30.77 11.54 -18.91
CA GLU A 16 30.03 10.39 -19.43
C GLU A 16 28.60 10.85 -19.71
N ASN A 17 28.23 10.87 -21.00
CA ASN A 17 26.85 11.00 -21.43
C ASN A 17 26.08 9.74 -21.00
N HIS A 18 25.58 9.73 -19.76
CA HIS A 18 24.45 8.89 -19.40
C HIS A 18 23.22 9.50 -20.08
N ARG A 19 22.64 8.80 -21.06
CA ARG A 19 21.32 9.13 -21.60
C ARG A 19 20.36 9.24 -20.42
N GLY A 20 19.82 10.45 -20.22
CA GLY A 20 19.25 10.89 -18.95
C GLY A 20 18.01 10.10 -18.53
N MET A 21 18.13 9.32 -17.47
CA MET A 21 16.98 9.05 -16.59
C MET A 21 16.71 10.33 -15.81
N ALA A 22 15.44 10.74 -15.72
CA ALA A 22 15.05 11.82 -14.84
C ALA A 22 15.48 11.48 -13.39
N SER A 23 15.90 12.47 -12.60
CA SER A 23 16.15 12.23 -11.19
C SER A 23 14.85 11.72 -10.52
N PRO A 24 14.92 10.89 -9.46
CA PRO A 24 13.75 10.37 -8.77
C PRO A 24 12.68 11.43 -8.45
N SER A 25 13.10 12.62 -7.96
CA SER A 25 12.13 13.72 -7.72
C SER A 25 11.54 14.30 -9.01
N LYS A 26 12.33 14.44 -10.09
CA LYS A 26 11.81 14.88 -11.40
C LYS A 26 10.83 13.88 -12.00
N ARG A 27 11.07 12.58 -11.82
CA ARG A 27 10.13 11.54 -12.29
C ARG A 27 8.82 11.63 -11.53
N ARG A 28 8.87 11.77 -10.20
CA ARG A 28 7.69 11.97 -9.35
C ARG A 28 6.87 13.19 -9.80
N GLU A 29 7.51 14.34 -9.94
CA GLU A 29 6.87 15.58 -10.39
C GLU A 29 6.23 15.42 -11.78
N MET A 30 6.94 14.81 -12.73
CA MET A 30 6.42 14.57 -14.08
C MET A 30 5.19 13.68 -14.07
N ASP A 31 5.22 12.55 -13.35
CA ASP A 31 4.13 11.60 -13.33
C ASP A 31 2.90 12.17 -12.58
N MET A 32 3.11 12.96 -11.53
CA MET A 32 2.05 13.71 -10.87
C MET A 32 1.42 14.77 -11.78
N MET A 33 2.23 15.54 -12.51
CA MET A 33 1.70 16.53 -13.46
C MET A 33 0.89 15.85 -14.57
N LYS A 34 1.37 14.72 -15.11
CA LYS A 34 0.61 13.95 -16.12
C LYS A 34 -0.73 13.49 -15.56
N LEU A 35 -0.76 12.98 -14.33
CA LEU A 35 -1.99 12.52 -13.70
C LEU A 35 -2.97 13.67 -13.44
N MET A 36 -2.49 14.82 -12.97
CA MET A 36 -3.32 16.03 -12.77
C MET A 36 -3.84 16.64 -14.08
N MET A 37 -3.18 16.39 -15.21
CA MET A 37 -3.64 16.81 -16.55
C MET A 37 -4.56 15.79 -17.22
N SER A 38 -4.82 14.65 -16.60
CA SER A 38 -5.75 13.64 -17.10
C SER A 38 -7.18 13.92 -16.65
N ASP A 39 -8.12 13.07 -17.06
CA ASP A 39 -9.53 13.16 -16.66
C ASP A 39 -9.79 12.63 -15.23
N TYR A 40 -8.77 12.08 -14.56
CA TYR A 40 -8.89 11.62 -13.19
C TYR A 40 -8.99 12.79 -12.21
N LYS A 41 -9.95 12.72 -11.29
CA LYS A 41 -10.02 13.64 -10.15
C LYS A 41 -8.98 13.23 -9.10
N VAL A 42 -7.98 14.11 -8.90
CA VAL A 42 -6.90 13.93 -7.93
C VAL A 42 -7.07 14.93 -6.78
N ASP A 43 -7.09 14.43 -5.54
CA ASP A 43 -7.11 15.25 -4.32
C ASP A 43 -5.77 15.07 -3.59
N THR A 44 -4.96 16.14 -3.45
CA THR A 44 -3.70 16.12 -2.70
C THR A 44 -3.93 16.45 -1.22
N ILE A 45 -3.06 15.95 -0.33
CA ILE A 45 -3.07 16.29 1.09
C ILE A 45 -1.99 17.34 1.34
N ASN A 46 -2.34 18.55 1.78
CA ASN A 46 -1.38 19.62 2.12
C ASN A 46 -0.34 19.91 1.02
N ASP A 47 -0.73 19.82 -0.25
CA ASP A 47 0.17 19.94 -1.41
C ASP A 47 1.33 18.92 -1.46
N ASP A 48 1.22 17.83 -0.71
CA ASP A 48 2.18 16.73 -0.76
C ASP A 48 1.99 15.91 -2.05
N LEU A 49 3.09 15.73 -2.78
CA LEU A 49 3.17 14.91 -3.99
C LEU A 49 3.51 13.44 -3.69
N GLN A 50 3.75 13.11 -2.42
CA GLN A 50 4.05 11.76 -1.97
C GLN A 50 2.76 10.97 -1.73
N MET A 51 1.74 11.59 -1.14
CA MET A 51 0.47 10.93 -0.82
C MET A 51 -0.71 11.74 -1.37
N PHE A 52 -1.56 11.08 -2.15
CA PHE A 52 -2.72 11.69 -2.76
C PHE A 52 -3.85 10.69 -2.95
N TYR A 53 -5.04 11.19 -3.26
CA TYR A 53 -6.21 10.40 -3.54
C TYR A 53 -6.66 10.55 -4.99
N VAL A 54 -7.19 9.49 -5.57
CA VAL A 54 -7.77 9.49 -6.91
C VAL A 54 -9.16 8.88 -6.88
N THR A 55 -10.13 9.53 -7.52
CA THR A 55 -11.45 8.94 -7.72
C THR A 55 -11.37 7.89 -8.83
N PHE A 56 -11.74 6.65 -8.53
CA PHE A 56 -11.69 5.52 -9.44
C PHE A 56 -13.08 4.94 -9.63
N HIS A 57 -13.47 4.75 -10.90
CA HIS A 57 -14.73 4.12 -11.27
C HIS A 57 -14.49 2.66 -11.59
N GLY A 58 -15.38 1.79 -11.10
CA GLY A 58 -15.35 0.37 -11.39
C GLY A 58 -15.37 0.10 -12.91
N PRO A 59 -14.55 -0.82 -13.43
CA PRO A 59 -14.49 -1.10 -14.86
C PRO A 59 -15.84 -1.57 -15.41
N THR A 60 -16.15 -1.18 -16.65
CA THR A 60 -17.28 -1.74 -17.39
C THR A 60 -17.08 -3.24 -17.63
N ASP A 61 -18.18 -3.99 -17.75
CA ASP A 61 -18.15 -5.44 -17.96
C ASP A 61 -17.47 -6.22 -16.83
N SER A 62 -17.41 -5.64 -15.63
CA SER A 62 -16.88 -6.25 -14.42
C SER A 62 -17.94 -6.37 -13.32
N LEU A 63 -17.66 -7.16 -12.28
CA LEU A 63 -18.53 -7.25 -11.11
C LEU A 63 -18.60 -5.95 -10.29
N TYR A 64 -17.65 -5.05 -10.55
CA TYR A 64 -17.44 -3.79 -9.87
C TYR A 64 -18.05 -2.61 -10.62
N GLU A 65 -18.65 -2.85 -11.80
CA GLU A 65 -19.26 -1.82 -12.63
C GLU A 65 -20.27 -0.96 -11.84
N GLY A 66 -20.18 0.35 -12.02
CA GLY A 66 -21.02 1.33 -11.33
C GLY A 66 -20.57 1.67 -9.89
N GLY A 67 -19.61 0.92 -9.33
CA GLY A 67 -18.97 1.29 -8.07
C GLY A 67 -18.01 2.46 -8.24
N VAL A 68 -17.86 3.27 -7.20
CA VAL A 68 -16.94 4.40 -7.13
C VAL A 68 -16.11 4.30 -5.86
N TRP A 69 -14.79 4.42 -6.00
CA TRP A 69 -13.84 4.34 -4.90
C TRP A 69 -12.92 5.55 -4.86
N LYS A 70 -12.53 5.93 -3.65
CA LYS A 70 -11.41 6.82 -3.41
C LYS A 70 -10.17 5.97 -3.21
N ILE A 71 -9.18 6.12 -4.07
CA ILE A 71 -7.95 5.35 -4.04
C ILE A 71 -6.86 6.19 -3.40
N LYS A 72 -6.30 5.74 -2.28
CA LYS A 72 -5.10 6.29 -1.69
C LYS A 72 -3.88 5.78 -2.44
N VAL A 73 -3.01 6.68 -2.89
CA VAL A 73 -1.72 6.35 -3.49
C VAL A 73 -0.61 6.99 -2.69
N GLU A 74 0.44 6.21 -2.43
CA GLU A 74 1.65 6.68 -1.76
C GLU A 74 2.89 6.32 -2.60
N LEU A 75 3.68 7.34 -2.93
CA LEU A 75 4.92 7.20 -3.69
C LEU A 75 6.09 7.08 -2.71
N PRO A 76 6.84 5.97 -2.65
CA PRO A 76 7.96 5.85 -1.72
C PRO A 76 9.11 6.80 -2.07
N GLU A 77 10.04 7.01 -1.15
CA GLU A 77 11.26 7.81 -1.38
C GLU A 77 12.08 7.28 -2.58
N ALA A 78 12.16 5.95 -2.71
CA ALA A 78 12.86 5.28 -3.80
C ALA A 78 12.06 5.19 -5.12
N TYR A 79 10.91 5.86 -5.24
CA TYR A 79 10.14 5.93 -6.48
C TYR A 79 10.97 6.54 -7.64
N PRO A 80 10.93 5.98 -8.86
CA PRO A 80 10.06 4.91 -9.36
C PRO A 80 10.67 3.49 -9.24
N TYR A 81 11.82 3.34 -8.60
CA TYR A 81 12.49 2.04 -8.46
C TYR A 81 11.77 1.10 -7.50
N LYS A 82 11.08 1.67 -6.51
CA LYS A 82 10.02 0.98 -5.76
C LYS A 82 8.65 1.41 -6.28
N SER A 83 7.72 0.47 -6.32
CA SER A 83 6.34 0.71 -6.74
C SER A 83 5.61 1.66 -5.79
N PRO A 84 4.55 2.34 -6.27
CA PRO A 84 3.61 2.99 -5.38
C PRO A 84 2.88 1.96 -4.51
N SER A 85 2.47 2.37 -3.31
CA SER A 85 1.43 1.68 -2.55
C SER A 85 0.06 2.19 -3.00
N VAL A 86 -0.90 1.27 -3.15
CA VAL A 86 -2.26 1.58 -3.63
C VAL A 86 -3.27 0.96 -2.66
N GLY A 87 -4.26 1.73 -2.24
CA GLY A 87 -5.30 1.24 -1.33
C GLY A 87 -6.68 1.85 -1.59
N PHE A 88 -7.72 1.07 -1.40
CA PHE A 88 -9.12 1.49 -1.46
C PHE A 88 -9.54 2.10 -0.13
N VAL A 89 -9.93 3.36 -0.10
CA VAL A 89 -10.34 4.05 1.15
C VAL A 89 -11.70 3.54 1.62
N ASN A 90 -12.67 3.46 0.72
CA ASN A 90 -13.96 2.83 0.98
C ASN A 90 -13.92 1.34 0.60
N LYS A 91 -14.76 0.54 1.26
CA LYS A 91 -14.64 -0.93 1.23
C LYS A 91 -14.81 -1.51 -0.17
N ILE A 92 -14.02 -2.54 -0.45
CA ILE A 92 -14.13 -3.39 -1.64
C ILE A 92 -13.96 -4.86 -1.23
N TYR A 93 -14.71 -5.76 -1.88
CA TYR A 93 -14.56 -7.20 -1.68
C TYR A 93 -13.75 -7.80 -2.82
N HIS A 94 -12.47 -8.10 -2.60
CA HIS A 94 -11.57 -8.59 -3.64
C HIS A 94 -10.46 -9.49 -3.06
N PRO A 95 -10.11 -10.64 -3.70
CA PRO A 95 -9.09 -11.56 -3.19
C PRO A 95 -7.71 -10.95 -2.91
N ASN A 96 -7.25 -10.01 -3.74
CA ASN A 96 -5.93 -9.38 -3.60
C ASN A 96 -5.97 -8.00 -2.92
N VAL A 97 -7.08 -7.67 -2.23
CA VAL A 97 -7.20 -6.43 -1.44
C VAL A 97 -7.49 -6.82 0.00
N ASP A 98 -6.74 -6.26 0.94
CA ASP A 98 -7.01 -6.44 2.36
C ASP A 98 -8.36 -5.78 2.73
N GLU A 99 -9.25 -6.52 3.38
CA GLU A 99 -10.62 -6.04 3.64
C GLU A 99 -10.68 -4.96 4.73
N SER A 100 -9.68 -4.94 5.63
CA SER A 100 -9.65 -4.03 6.78
C SER A 100 -9.06 -2.66 6.41
N SER A 101 -7.92 -2.67 5.74
CA SER A 101 -7.16 -1.47 5.34
C SER A 101 -7.45 -1.02 3.92
N GLY A 102 -8.01 -1.88 3.07
CA GLY A 102 -8.17 -1.64 1.64
C GLY A 102 -6.87 -1.72 0.84
N ALA A 103 -5.75 -2.10 1.45
CA ALA A 103 -4.46 -2.17 0.78
C ALA A 103 -4.45 -3.24 -0.32
N VAL A 104 -3.99 -2.87 -1.52
CA VAL A 104 -3.73 -3.82 -2.60
C VAL A 104 -2.43 -4.56 -2.30
N CYS A 105 -2.42 -5.88 -2.50
CA CYS A 105 -1.24 -6.71 -2.29
C CYS A 105 -0.03 -6.17 -3.08
N LEU A 106 1.05 -5.85 -2.35
CA LEU A 106 2.26 -5.24 -2.93
C LEU A 106 2.94 -6.17 -3.94
N ASP A 107 2.91 -7.48 -3.71
CA ASP A 107 3.49 -8.46 -4.63
C ASP A 107 2.76 -8.50 -5.97
N VAL A 108 1.45 -8.29 -5.99
CA VAL A 108 0.65 -8.19 -7.22
C VAL A 108 0.98 -6.90 -7.97
N ILE A 109 1.18 -5.78 -7.26
CA ILE A 109 1.65 -4.53 -7.88
C ILE A 109 3.03 -4.74 -8.50
N ASN A 110 3.96 -5.37 -7.77
CA ASN A 110 5.35 -5.59 -8.19
C ASN A 110 5.49 -6.55 -9.40
N GLN A 111 4.51 -7.42 -9.66
CA GLN A 111 4.48 -8.23 -10.88
C GLN A 111 4.29 -7.39 -12.15
N THR A 112 3.62 -6.24 -12.03
CA THR A 112 3.33 -5.33 -13.16
C THR A 112 4.25 -4.12 -13.18
N TRP A 113 4.65 -3.63 -12.01
CA TRP A 113 5.40 -2.39 -11.87
C TRP A 113 6.83 -2.52 -12.39
N SER A 114 7.28 -1.48 -13.08
CA SER A 114 8.69 -1.26 -13.38
C SER A 114 8.98 0.24 -13.35
N PRO A 115 10.25 0.68 -13.26
CA PRO A 115 10.58 2.11 -13.29
C PRO A 115 10.14 2.85 -14.57
N MET A 116 9.78 2.10 -15.62
CA MET A 116 9.26 2.62 -16.89
C MET A 116 7.73 2.58 -16.98
N PHE A 117 7.06 1.98 -16.01
CA PHE A 117 5.61 1.93 -15.96
C PHE A 117 5.06 3.31 -15.58
N ASP A 118 4.18 3.86 -16.41
CA ASP A 118 3.61 5.19 -16.18
C ASP A 118 2.55 5.14 -15.07
N LEU A 119 2.62 6.09 -14.13
CA LEU A 119 1.73 6.13 -12.95
C LEU A 119 0.24 6.12 -13.31
N ILE A 120 -0.15 6.80 -14.39
CA ILE A 120 -1.55 6.81 -14.86
C ILE A 120 -2.05 5.41 -15.22
N ASN A 121 -1.17 4.52 -15.66
CA ASN A 121 -1.54 3.14 -16.01
C ASN A 121 -1.88 2.28 -14.79
N VAL A 122 -1.63 2.76 -13.57
CA VAL A 122 -2.19 2.15 -12.36
C VAL A 122 -3.71 2.15 -12.44
N PHE A 123 -4.30 3.25 -12.91
CA PHE A 123 -5.75 3.42 -13.01
C PHE A 123 -6.33 2.99 -14.36
N GLU A 124 -5.59 3.19 -15.45
CA GLU A 124 -6.06 2.85 -16.80
C GLU A 124 -5.94 1.36 -17.13
N SER A 125 -4.98 0.66 -16.52
CA SER A 125 -4.67 -0.73 -16.88
C SER A 125 -4.64 -1.66 -15.67
N PHE A 126 -3.79 -1.37 -14.68
CA PHE A 126 -3.52 -2.32 -13.60
C PHE A 126 -4.75 -2.60 -12.73
N LEU A 127 -5.39 -1.56 -12.16
CA LEU A 127 -6.58 -1.74 -11.32
C LEU A 127 -7.75 -2.37 -12.11
N PRO A 128 -8.08 -1.94 -13.34
CA PRO A 128 -9.08 -2.62 -14.14
C PRO A 128 -8.79 -4.11 -14.36
N GLN A 129 -7.56 -4.45 -14.77
CA GLN A 129 -7.18 -5.85 -14.99
C GLN A 129 -7.22 -6.68 -13.70
N LEU A 130 -6.80 -6.10 -12.57
CA LEU A 130 -6.87 -6.75 -11.27
C LEU A 130 -8.32 -7.10 -10.91
N LEU A 131 -9.24 -6.16 -11.07
CA LEU A 131 -10.65 -6.35 -10.75
C LEU A 131 -11.38 -7.31 -11.71
N LEU A 132 -10.97 -7.37 -12.99
CA LEU A 132 -11.52 -8.33 -13.95
C LEU A 132 -11.01 -9.76 -13.70
N TYR A 133 -9.74 -9.89 -13.32
CA TYR A 133 -9.03 -11.16 -13.20
C TYR A 133 -8.35 -11.31 -11.83
N PRO A 134 -9.13 -11.52 -10.76
CA PRO A 134 -8.59 -11.72 -9.42
C PRO A 134 -7.68 -12.96 -9.38
N ASN A 135 -6.61 -12.90 -8.59
CA ASN A 135 -5.68 -14.00 -8.37
C ASN A 135 -5.97 -14.70 -7.02
N PRO A 136 -6.57 -15.90 -7.01
CA PRO A 136 -6.88 -16.62 -5.77
C PRO A 136 -5.72 -17.47 -5.21
N SER A 137 -4.57 -17.55 -5.89
CA SER A 137 -3.47 -18.44 -5.51
C SER A 137 -2.66 -17.97 -4.31
N ASP A 138 -2.62 -16.65 -4.06
CA ASP A 138 -2.03 -16.05 -2.86
C ASP A 138 -2.84 -14.80 -2.46
N PRO A 139 -4.00 -15.00 -1.80
CA PRO A 139 -4.95 -13.93 -1.56
C PRO A 139 -4.64 -13.17 -0.27
N PHE A 140 -4.82 -11.85 -0.32
CA PHE A 140 -4.85 -11.03 0.90
C PHE A 140 -6.16 -11.26 1.66
N ASN A 141 -7.27 -11.39 0.95
CA ASN A 141 -8.57 -11.77 1.48
C ASN A 141 -8.87 -13.24 1.18
N GLY A 142 -8.51 -14.11 2.13
CA GLY A 142 -8.72 -15.55 2.02
C GLY A 142 -10.20 -15.96 1.91
N GLU A 143 -11.12 -15.19 2.50
CA GLU A 143 -12.56 -15.46 2.38
C GLU A 143 -13.06 -15.20 0.96
N ALA A 144 -12.67 -14.07 0.37
CA ALA A 144 -13.03 -13.70 -0.99
C ALA A 144 -12.50 -14.72 -2.00
N ALA A 145 -11.25 -15.16 -1.83
CA ALA A 145 -10.64 -16.19 -2.67
C ALA A 145 -11.35 -17.55 -2.53
N SER A 146 -11.60 -17.98 -1.29
CA SER A 146 -12.29 -19.25 -1.02
C SER A 146 -13.70 -19.25 -1.59
N LEU A 147 -14.42 -18.14 -1.47
CA LEU A 147 -15.77 -17.99 -2.03
C LEU A 147 -15.73 -18.00 -3.56
N LEU A 148 -14.81 -17.27 -4.18
CA LEU A 148 -14.60 -17.25 -5.63
C LEU A 148 -14.33 -18.65 -6.19
N MET A 149 -13.49 -19.44 -5.49
CA MET A 149 -13.13 -20.80 -5.93
C MET A 149 -14.26 -21.81 -5.72
N ARG A 150 -15.02 -21.71 -4.62
CA ARG A 150 -16.05 -22.68 -4.25
C ARG A 150 -17.40 -22.40 -4.92
N ASP A 151 -17.81 -21.14 -4.95
CA ASP A 151 -19.10 -20.72 -5.48
C ASP A 151 -18.99 -19.32 -6.09
N ARG A 152 -18.68 -19.30 -7.38
CA ARG A 152 -18.55 -18.05 -8.14
C ARG A 152 -19.83 -17.21 -8.09
N ALA A 153 -21.01 -17.82 -8.16
CA ALA A 153 -22.26 -17.06 -8.16
C ALA A 153 -22.51 -16.35 -6.82
N ALA A 154 -22.19 -17.01 -5.70
CA ALA A 154 -22.23 -16.39 -4.38
C ALA A 154 -21.20 -15.26 -4.23
N TYR A 155 -19.99 -15.44 -4.77
CA TYR A 155 -18.98 -14.39 -4.82
C TYR A 155 -19.47 -13.16 -5.61
N GLU A 156 -20.00 -13.37 -6.81
CA GLU A 156 -20.53 -12.28 -7.65
C GLU A 156 -21.66 -11.52 -6.96
N LYS A 157 -22.55 -12.24 -6.26
CA LYS A 157 -23.61 -11.63 -5.46
C LYS A 157 -23.03 -10.76 -4.32
N LYS A 158 -22.07 -11.29 -3.56
CA LYS A 158 -21.44 -10.57 -2.44
C LYS A 158 -20.69 -9.33 -2.91
N VAL A 159 -19.97 -9.40 -4.03
CA VAL A 159 -19.30 -8.23 -4.64
C VAL A 159 -20.31 -7.14 -5.00
N LYS A 160 -21.42 -7.52 -5.65
CA LYS A 160 -22.49 -6.55 -6.01
C LYS A 160 -23.16 -5.93 -4.79
N GLU A 161 -23.34 -6.69 -3.71
CA GLU A 161 -23.86 -6.18 -2.44
C GLU A 161 -22.89 -5.18 -1.80
N TYR A 162 -21.59 -5.48 -1.79
CA TYR A 162 -20.56 -4.56 -1.30
C TYR A 162 -20.51 -3.25 -2.11
N CYS A 163 -20.55 -3.33 -3.44
CA CYS A 163 -20.54 -2.14 -4.30
C CYS A 163 -21.75 -1.25 -3.99
N LYS A 164 -22.94 -1.84 -3.82
CA LYS A 164 -24.16 -1.11 -3.45
C LYS A 164 -24.14 -0.52 -2.05
N ALA A 165 -23.39 -1.12 -1.12
CA ALA A 165 -23.34 -0.71 0.27
C ALA A 165 -22.27 0.35 0.55
N TYR A 166 -21.11 0.27 -0.12
CA TYR A 166 -19.91 1.00 0.26
C TYR A 166 -19.20 1.75 -0.87
N ALA A 167 -19.66 1.62 -2.12
CA ALA A 167 -18.97 2.18 -3.29
C ALA A 167 -19.84 3.16 -4.07
N LYS A 168 -20.54 4.06 -3.38
CA LYS A 168 -21.33 5.13 -4.01
C LYS A 168 -20.51 6.42 -4.13
N PRO A 169 -20.86 7.31 -5.08
CA PRO A 169 -20.25 8.64 -5.18
C PRO A 169 -20.39 9.49 -3.90
N GLU A 170 -21.38 9.19 -3.05
CA GLU A 170 -21.59 9.87 -1.76
C GLU A 170 -20.52 9.47 -0.74
N ASP A 171 -19.98 8.25 -0.83
CA ASP A 171 -19.04 7.68 0.14
C ASP A 171 -17.62 8.25 -0.01
N ILE A 172 -17.30 8.87 -1.15
CA ILE A 172 -15.98 9.47 -1.43
C ILE A 172 -15.87 10.95 -1.01
N GLY A 173 -17.01 11.59 -0.66
CA GLY A 173 -17.13 13.03 -0.43
C GLY A 173 -16.88 13.50 1.00
N ALA A 174 -16.79 12.61 1.98
CA ALA A 174 -16.42 12.96 3.34
C ALA A 174 -14.88 13.05 3.46
N PRO A 175 -14.31 14.15 3.98
CA PRO A 175 -12.92 14.16 4.42
C PRO A 175 -12.73 13.04 5.43
N VAL A 176 -11.79 12.14 5.17
CA VAL A 176 -11.39 11.13 6.16
C VAL A 176 -10.60 11.87 7.22
N GLU A 177 -11.20 12.10 8.38
CA GLU A 177 -10.48 12.59 9.54
C GLU A 177 -9.51 11.48 9.95
N VAL A 178 -8.22 11.72 9.75
CA VAL A 178 -7.17 10.84 10.25
C VAL A 178 -7.22 10.90 11.77
N SER A 179 -7.76 9.85 12.40
CA SER A 179 -7.57 9.62 13.82
C SER A 179 -6.09 9.28 14.04
N SER A 180 -5.33 10.26 14.50
CA SER A 180 -4.02 10.06 15.09
C SER A 180 -4.21 9.34 16.42
N ASP A 181 -4.24 8.01 16.39
CA ASP A 181 -3.99 7.19 17.57
C ASP A 181 -2.46 7.17 17.78
N ASP A 182 -1.97 8.23 18.41
CA ASP A 182 -0.67 8.24 19.10
C ASP A 182 -0.86 7.46 20.41
N GLU A 183 -0.54 6.17 20.42
CA GLU A 183 -0.25 5.44 21.66
C GLU A 183 1.25 5.57 21.95
N ASP A 184 1.60 6.59 22.72
CA ASP A 184 2.87 6.68 23.45
C ASP A 184 2.89 5.58 24.53
N GLU A 185 3.46 4.40 24.24
CA GLU A 185 3.87 3.45 25.27
C GLU A 185 5.24 3.87 25.83
N ASP A 186 5.20 4.54 26.98
CA ASP A 186 6.34 4.82 27.85
C ASP A 186 6.80 3.53 28.55
N ASP A 187 8.05 3.17 28.26
CA ASP A 187 8.87 2.19 28.98
C ASP A 187 9.17 2.67 30.40
N SER A 188 8.63 1.98 31.41
CA SER A 188 9.16 2.04 32.79
C SER A 188 9.29 0.65 33.40
N MET A 189 10.52 0.13 33.35
CA MET A 189 11.00 -1.00 34.13
C MET A 189 11.36 -0.59 35.57
N SER A 190 10.83 -1.31 36.56
CA SER A 190 11.45 -1.77 37.82
C SER A 190 10.31 -2.27 38.75
N ASP A 191 10.41 -3.20 39.68
CA ASP A 191 11.52 -3.72 40.47
C ASP A 191 11.15 -5.12 41.04
N ARG A 192 12.18 -5.81 41.51
CA ARG A 192 12.28 -7.21 41.93
C ARG A 192 11.57 -7.55 43.24
N GLY A 193 11.25 -8.84 43.38
CA GLY A 193 11.38 -9.56 44.65
C GLY A 193 10.14 -10.34 45.08
N SER A 194 10.11 -11.64 44.81
CA SER A 194 9.38 -12.58 45.68
C SER A 194 10.25 -13.82 45.85
N ASP A 195 10.76 -13.95 47.06
CA ASP A 195 11.55 -15.06 47.57
C ASP A 195 10.80 -16.40 47.43
N THR A 196 11.51 -17.40 46.94
CA THR A 196 11.17 -18.82 47.09
C THR A 196 11.96 -19.35 48.28
N ASP A 197 11.28 -19.68 49.37
CA ASP A 197 11.86 -20.51 50.43
C ASP A 197 11.14 -21.86 50.46
N ASP A 198 11.94 -22.89 50.22
CA ASP A 198 11.66 -24.30 50.42
C ASP A 198 11.36 -24.62 51.89
N ASN A 199 10.43 -25.54 52.13
CA ASN A 199 10.57 -26.51 53.21
C ASN A 199 9.79 -27.79 52.88
N ASP A 200 10.56 -28.82 52.53
CA ASP A 200 10.21 -30.23 52.68
C ASP A 200 9.80 -30.52 54.14
N ASP A 201 8.76 -31.32 54.34
CA ASP A 201 8.83 -32.37 55.36
C ASP A 201 7.79 -33.48 55.18
N ILE A 202 8.21 -34.64 55.66
CA ILE A 202 7.89 -35.97 55.18
C ILE A 202 6.94 -36.72 56.15
N ALA A 203 6.37 -37.83 55.64
CA ALA A 203 5.80 -38.98 56.38
C ALA A 203 4.42 -38.87 57.09
N GLY A 204 3.47 -39.66 56.57
CA GLY A 204 3.22 -40.96 57.17
C GLY A 204 1.92 -41.19 57.95
N LYS A 205 1.13 -42.15 57.41
CA LYS A 205 0.29 -43.18 58.05
C LYS A 205 -1.22 -42.96 58.25
N ALA A 206 -1.88 -44.10 58.06
CA ALA A 206 -3.30 -44.41 57.95
C ALA A 206 -4.02 -44.66 59.30
N ASP A 207 -5.35 -44.48 59.25
CA ASP A 207 -6.45 -45.28 59.84
C ASP A 207 -6.63 -45.41 61.36
N PRO A 208 -7.85 -45.72 61.88
CA PRO A 208 -9.00 -46.40 61.23
C PRO A 208 -10.31 -45.63 61.07
#